data_AF-A0A2V8X2Q0-F1
#
_entry.id   AF-A0A2V8X2Q0-F1
#
_cell.length_a   1.000
_cell.length_b   1.000
_cell.length_c   1.000
_cell.angle_alpha   90.00
_cell.angle_beta   90.00
_cell.angle_gamma   90.00
#
_symmetry.space_group_name_H-M   'P 1'
#
loop_
_entity.id
_entity.type
_entity.pdbx_description
1 polymer ?
#
loop_
_entity_poly.entity_id
_entity_poly.type
_entity_poly.pdbx_seq_one_letter_code
_entity_poly.pdbx_strand_id
1 'polypeptide(L)'
;MKKIFSGTVLLLTALSLQGKDKPAYENGVLVRMESTSCGYAEKDGKTLAGQILGTDGQHKKTQEVLCQEYLLRSDRITYRIRPKDDKHPTLLQIGERAEFRIHKDKLLLRVPEADDKEREYIVVSMTPRTDVAENRSVQSHQNR
;
A
#
# COMPACT_ATOMS: atom_id res chain seq x y z
N MET A 1 78.61 15.22 9.57
CA MET A 1 77.43 14.82 10.36
C MET A 1 76.27 14.65 9.39
N LYS A 2 75.69 13.45 9.32
CA LYS A 2 74.85 13.00 8.20
C LYS A 2 73.73 12.14 8.77
N LYS A 3 72.48 12.59 8.76
CA LYS A 3 71.29 11.71 8.83
C LYS A 3 70.11 12.32 8.08
N ILE A 4 69.59 11.50 7.18
CA ILE A 4 68.49 11.69 6.24
C ILE A 4 67.19 11.42 7.01
N PHE A 5 66.20 12.31 6.93
CA PHE A 5 64.85 12.02 7.43
C PHE A 5 63.98 11.49 6.29
N SER A 6 63.82 10.16 6.31
CA SER A 6 62.99 9.38 5.41
C SER A 6 61.51 9.53 5.79
N GLY A 7 60.67 9.74 4.78
CA GLY A 7 59.25 10.04 4.92
C GLY A 7 58.38 8.90 5.44
N THR A 8 57.16 9.24 5.81
CA THR A 8 56.06 8.30 6.02
C THR A 8 54.79 8.95 5.46
N VAL A 9 54.39 8.51 4.27
CA VAL A 9 53.11 8.88 3.65
C VAL A 9 52.03 8.04 4.33
N LEU A 10 51.14 8.69 5.08
CA LEU A 10 49.99 8.06 5.70
C LEU A 10 48.88 7.92 4.64
N LEU A 11 48.66 6.70 4.12
CA LEU A 11 47.49 6.39 3.29
C LEU A 11 46.24 6.32 4.18
N LEU A 12 45.38 7.33 4.11
CA LEU A 12 44.03 7.30 4.67
C LEU A 12 43.11 6.51 3.73
N THR A 13 42.86 5.24 4.05
CA THR A 13 41.84 4.43 3.40
C THR A 13 40.45 4.86 3.90
N ALA A 14 39.70 5.56 3.05
CA ALA A 14 38.31 5.88 3.31
C ALA A 14 37.44 4.60 3.21
N LEU A 15 37.11 4.02 4.35
CA LEU A 15 36.05 3.01 4.45
C LEU A 15 34.71 3.71 4.24
N SER A 16 34.18 3.68 3.02
CA SER A 16 32.79 4.06 2.78
C SER A 16 31.88 2.99 3.39
N LEU A 17 31.41 3.24 4.62
CA LEU A 17 30.30 2.51 5.21
C LEU A 17 29.06 2.72 4.34
N GLN A 18 28.78 1.77 3.45
CA GLN A 18 27.49 1.67 2.75
C GLN A 18 26.48 1.12 3.76
N GLY A 19 25.96 2.00 4.62
CA GLY A 19 24.80 1.68 5.42
C GLY A 19 23.62 1.45 4.50
N LYS A 20 22.93 0.30 4.60
CA LYS A 20 21.65 0.10 3.94
C LYS A 20 20.70 1.20 4.39
N ASP A 21 20.39 2.14 3.51
CA ASP A 21 19.42 3.20 3.77
C ASP A 21 18.10 2.57 4.25
N LYS A 22 17.56 3.10 5.34
CA LYS A 22 16.25 2.67 5.83
C LYS A 22 15.21 2.93 4.72
N PRO A 23 14.25 2.02 4.51
CA PRO A 23 13.23 2.22 3.49
C PRO A 23 12.49 3.54 3.76
N ALA A 24 12.46 4.42 2.76
CA ALA A 24 11.76 5.69 2.85
C ALA A 24 10.25 5.44 2.88
N TYR A 25 9.59 5.86 3.96
CA TYR A 25 8.14 5.85 4.08
C TYR A 25 7.57 7.21 3.70
N GLU A 26 6.46 7.17 2.97
CA GLU A 26 5.58 8.30 2.72
C GLU A 26 4.50 8.37 3.79
N ASN A 27 4.00 9.58 4.03
CA ASN A 27 2.89 9.82 4.95
C ASN A 27 1.58 9.96 4.18
N GLY A 28 0.51 9.41 4.75
CA GLY A 28 -0.85 9.59 4.27
C GLY A 28 -1.86 9.53 5.41
N VAL A 29 -3.13 9.68 5.04
CA VAL A 29 -4.27 9.58 5.96
C VAL A 29 -5.30 8.63 5.36
N LEU A 30 -5.84 7.73 6.17
CA LEU A 30 -6.95 6.86 5.77
C LEU A 30 -8.25 7.67 5.83
N VAL A 31 -8.78 8.03 4.67
CA VAL A 31 -9.93 8.95 4.57
C VAL A 31 -11.26 8.23 4.74
N ARG A 32 -11.36 6.99 4.25
CA ARG A 32 -12.60 6.21 4.25
C ARG A 32 -12.33 4.74 3.99
N MET A 33 -13.24 3.89 4.47
CA MET A 33 -13.41 2.50 4.08
C MET A 33 -14.69 2.34 3.26
N GLU A 34 -14.62 1.60 2.16
CA GLU A 34 -15.72 1.33 1.24
C GLU A 34 -15.85 -0.18 1.02
N SER A 35 -17.08 -0.64 0.77
CA SER A 35 -17.35 -2.01 0.35
C SER A 35 -17.73 -2.00 -1.13
N THR A 36 -16.91 -2.63 -1.96
CA THR A 36 -17.03 -2.59 -3.42
C THR A 36 -17.28 -3.99 -3.98
N SER A 37 -18.05 -4.09 -5.06
CA SER A 37 -18.14 -5.35 -5.80
C SER A 37 -16.79 -5.65 -6.44
N CYS A 38 -16.25 -6.83 -6.15
CA CYS A 38 -14.93 -7.23 -6.63
C CYS A 38 -14.90 -8.60 -7.30
N GLY A 39 -16.06 -9.24 -7.47
CA GLY A 39 -16.18 -10.51 -8.19
C GLY A 39 -17.50 -11.23 -7.91
N TYR A 40 -17.63 -12.44 -8.46
CA TYR A 40 -18.77 -13.32 -8.22
C TYR A 40 -18.27 -14.68 -7.72
N ALA A 41 -18.90 -15.19 -6.67
CA ALA A 41 -18.70 -16.54 -6.17
C ALA A 41 -19.79 -17.46 -6.74
N GLU A 42 -19.39 -18.53 -7.41
CA GLU A 42 -20.29 -19.64 -7.70
C GLU A 42 -20.33 -20.55 -6.47
N LYS A 43 -21.45 -20.58 -5.75
CA LYS A 43 -21.67 -21.63 -4.76
C LYS A 43 -22.08 -22.89 -5.52
N ASP A 44 -21.11 -23.72 -5.87
CA ASP A 44 -21.38 -25.12 -6.25
C ASP A 44 -21.98 -25.81 -5.02
N GLY A 45 -23.31 -25.98 -5.04
CA GLY A 45 -24.01 -26.86 -4.12
C GLY A 45 -23.57 -28.29 -4.37
N LYS A 46 -22.40 -28.67 -3.86
CA LYS A 46 -21.95 -30.06 -3.83
C LYS A 46 -22.80 -30.83 -2.81
N THR A 47 -23.98 -31.23 -3.23
CA THR A 47 -24.37 -32.63 -3.10
C THR A 47 -23.39 -33.43 -3.94
N LEU A 48 -22.23 -33.77 -3.35
CA LEU A 48 -21.24 -34.67 -3.96
C LEU A 48 -21.81 -36.09 -4.21
N ALA A 49 -23.07 -36.35 -3.81
CA ALA A 49 -23.81 -37.59 -4.04
C ALA A 49 -24.73 -37.58 -5.29
N GLY A 50 -24.82 -36.48 -6.04
CA GLY A 50 -25.85 -36.31 -7.09
C GLY A 50 -25.42 -36.55 -8.55
N GLN A 51 -24.14 -36.74 -8.86
CA GLN A 51 -23.64 -36.79 -10.25
C GLN A 51 -23.92 -38.11 -10.99
N ILE A 52 -24.79 -38.99 -10.46
CA ILE A 52 -25.11 -40.27 -11.10
C ILE A 52 -26.40 -40.23 -11.94
N LEU A 53 -27.27 -39.22 -11.78
CA LEU A 53 -28.57 -39.21 -12.47
C LEU A 53 -28.75 -37.92 -13.26
N GLY A 54 -28.70 -38.05 -14.59
CA GLY A 54 -28.83 -36.96 -15.55
C GLY A 54 -30.23 -36.38 -15.58
N THR A 55 -30.48 -35.42 -14.69
CA THR A 55 -31.65 -34.54 -14.74
C THR A 55 -31.19 -33.07 -14.78
N ASP A 56 -31.33 -32.48 -15.96
CA ASP A 56 -31.72 -31.09 -16.24
C ASP A 56 -31.90 -30.11 -15.06
N GLY A 57 -31.17 -28.99 -15.13
CA GLY A 57 -31.50 -27.76 -14.40
C GLY A 57 -30.74 -27.52 -13.09
N GLN A 58 -29.42 -27.65 -13.08
CA GLN A 58 -28.62 -27.23 -11.92
C GLN A 58 -28.67 -25.69 -11.79
N HIS A 59 -29.55 -25.18 -10.93
CA HIS A 59 -29.62 -23.75 -10.58
C HIS A 59 -28.30 -23.29 -9.93
N LYS A 60 -27.39 -22.75 -10.75
CA LYS A 60 -26.20 -22.05 -10.26
C LYS A 60 -26.62 -20.72 -9.64
N LYS A 61 -26.51 -20.61 -8.31
CA LYS A 61 -26.69 -19.35 -7.60
C LYS A 61 -25.35 -18.61 -7.55
N THR A 62 -25.14 -17.71 -8.49
CA THR A 62 -24.02 -16.76 -8.46
C THR A 62 -24.30 -15.69 -7.40
N GLN A 63 -23.34 -15.45 -6.51
CA GLN A 63 -23.44 -14.41 -5.49
C GLN A 63 -22.32 -13.40 -5.72
N GLU A 64 -22.67 -12.11 -5.76
CA GLU A 64 -21.69 -11.02 -5.81
C GLU A 64 -20.86 -10.98 -4.52
N VAL A 65 -19.54 -10.87 -4.68
CA VAL A 65 -18.57 -10.77 -3.59
C VAL A 65 -18.21 -9.31 -3.39
N LEU A 66 -18.32 -8.86 -2.14
CA LEU A 66 -17.94 -7.52 -1.72
C LEU A 66 -16.55 -7.54 -1.08
N CYS A 67 -15.65 -6.69 -1.57
CA CYS A 67 -14.32 -6.48 -1.01
C CYS A 67 -14.29 -5.20 -0.19
N GLN A 68 -13.42 -5.19 0.82
CA GLN A 68 -13.14 -4.02 1.62
C GLN A 68 -12.00 -3.21 1.00
N GLU A 69 -12.28 -1.99 0.58
CA GLU A 69 -11.30 -1.06 0.03
C GLU A 69 -11.14 0.16 0.94
N TYR A 70 -9.94 0.74 0.97
CA TYR A 70 -9.63 1.95 1.73
C TYR A 70 -9.12 3.05 0.80
N LEU A 71 -9.47 4.29 1.12
CA LEU A 71 -8.92 5.48 0.47
C LEU A 71 -7.78 6.04 1.32
N LEU A 72 -6.55 5.82 0.87
CA LEU A 72 -5.34 6.38 1.47
C LEU A 72 -4.96 7.64 0.71
N ARG A 73 -5.02 8.79 1.38
CA ARG A 73 -4.68 10.08 0.80
C ARG A 73 -3.28 10.48 1.21
N SER A 74 -2.38 10.61 0.23
CA SER A 74 -1.06 11.23 0.41
C SER A 74 -1.11 12.71 0.01
N ASP A 75 0.05 13.38 0.03
CA ASP A 75 0.17 14.78 -0.38
C ASP A 75 -0.40 15.01 -1.79
N ARG A 76 -0.10 14.14 -2.75
CA ARG A 76 -0.43 14.39 -4.18
C ARG A 76 -1.36 13.37 -4.81
N ILE A 77 -1.55 12.21 -4.19
CA ILE A 77 -2.28 11.09 -4.78
C ILE A 77 -3.27 10.53 -3.75
N THR A 78 -4.46 10.18 -4.21
CA THR A 78 -5.39 9.33 -3.47
C THR A 78 -5.30 7.91 -4.01
N TYR A 79 -4.86 6.99 -3.16
CA TYR A 79 -4.76 5.57 -3.44
C TYR A 79 -6.03 4.87 -2.98
N ARG A 80 -6.56 3.99 -3.81
CA ARG A 80 -7.57 3.01 -3.40
C ARG A 80 -6.88 1.68 -3.19
N ILE A 81 -6.90 1.17 -1.96
CA ILE A 81 -6.13 -0.01 -1.55
C ILE A 81 -7.05 -1.09 -1.00
N ARG A 82 -6.70 -2.35 -1.22
CA ARG A 82 -7.42 -3.52 -0.69
C ARG A 82 -6.46 -4.36 0.16
N PRO A 83 -6.88 -4.88 1.33
CA PRO A 83 -6.09 -5.88 2.04
C PRO A 83 -5.70 -7.02 1.10
N LYS A 84 -4.47 -7.52 1.22
CA LYS A 84 -4.08 -8.72 0.46
C LYS A 84 -4.62 -10.00 1.08
N ASP A 85 -4.76 -10.03 2.41
CA ASP A 85 -5.36 -11.15 3.15
C ASP A 85 -6.81 -10.83 3.49
N ASP A 86 -7.73 -11.48 2.77
CA ASP A 86 -9.17 -11.35 2.97
C ASP A 86 -9.70 -12.20 4.14
N LYS A 87 -8.88 -13.07 4.75
CA LYS A 87 -9.34 -13.97 5.81
C LYS A 87 -9.43 -13.29 7.17
N HIS A 88 -8.51 -12.39 7.47
CA HIS A 88 -8.47 -11.63 8.73
C HIS A 88 -8.10 -10.17 8.50
N PRO A 89 -8.87 -9.42 7.69
CA PRO A 89 -8.57 -8.01 7.46
C PRO A 89 -8.68 -7.26 8.78
N THR A 90 -7.56 -6.73 9.26
CA THR A 90 -7.58 -5.81 10.40
C THR A 90 -8.24 -4.52 9.95
N LEU A 91 -9.23 -4.08 10.72
CA LEU A 91 -9.89 -2.81 10.49
C LEU A 91 -8.90 -1.69 10.78
N LEU A 92 -8.62 -0.87 9.76
CA LEU A 92 -7.82 0.32 9.93
C LEU A 92 -8.72 1.46 10.39
N GLN A 93 -8.23 2.26 11.33
CA GLN A 93 -8.96 3.42 11.82
C GLN A 93 -8.97 4.52 10.75
N ILE A 94 -10.16 5.08 10.52
CA ILE A 94 -10.35 6.18 9.57
C ILE A 94 -10.02 7.50 10.27
N GLY A 95 -9.32 8.38 9.57
CA GLY A 95 -8.82 9.66 10.08
C GLY A 95 -7.40 9.59 10.62
N GLU A 96 -6.88 8.39 10.86
CA GLU A 96 -5.53 8.20 11.40
C GLU A 96 -4.45 8.40 10.33
N ARG A 97 -3.28 8.84 10.81
CA ARG A 97 -2.07 8.91 9.99
C ARG A 97 -1.61 7.49 9.69
N ALA A 98 -1.17 7.28 8.47
CA ALA A 98 -0.56 6.04 8.07
C ALA A 98 0.76 6.32 7.35
N GLU A 99 1.75 5.49 7.60
CA GLU A 99 2.99 5.49 6.87
C GLU A 99 2.97 4.34 5.87
N PHE A 100 3.41 4.60 4.65
CA PHE A 100 3.40 3.59 3.61
C PHE A 100 4.61 3.68 2.70
N ARG A 101 4.91 2.55 2.06
CA ARG A 101 5.88 2.49 0.97
C ARG A 101 5.37 1.57 -0.11
N ILE A 102 5.66 1.91 -1.36
CA ILE A 102 5.36 1.03 -2.49
C ILE A 102 6.57 0.14 -2.70
N HIS A 103 6.37 -1.17 -2.62
CA HIS A 103 7.40 -2.16 -2.90
C HIS A 103 6.89 -3.11 -3.99
N LYS A 104 7.47 -2.98 -5.19
CA LYS A 104 7.02 -3.68 -6.40
C LYS A 104 5.56 -3.35 -6.72
N ASP A 105 4.68 -4.33 -6.66
CA ASP A 105 3.25 -4.29 -6.95
C ASP A 105 2.38 -4.12 -5.70
N LYS A 106 3.01 -3.96 -4.52
CA LYS A 106 2.32 -3.90 -3.23
C LYS A 106 2.55 -2.58 -2.53
N LEU A 107 1.54 -2.16 -1.79
CA LEU A 107 1.63 -1.08 -0.83
C LEU A 107 1.80 -1.67 0.56
N LEU A 108 2.88 -1.32 1.24
CA LEU A 108 3.18 -1.74 2.59
C LEU A 108 2.78 -0.60 3.51
N LEU A 109 1.74 -0.82 4.31
CA LEU A 109 1.11 0.20 5.16
C LEU A 109 1.36 -0.16 6.63
N ARG A 110 1.67 0.85 7.44
CA ARG A 110 1.66 0.77 8.90
C ARG A 110 0.91 1.98 9.47
N VAL A 111 0.22 1.76 10.58
CA VAL A 111 -0.49 2.81 11.32
C VAL A 111 0.16 2.89 12.70
N PRO A 112 1.06 3.88 12.92
CA PRO A 112 1.80 4.01 14.18
C PRO A 112 0.90 4.07 15.42
N GLU A 113 -0.29 4.67 15.28
CA GLU A 113 -1.27 4.88 16.35
C GLU A 113 -2.06 3.62 16.72
N ALA A 114 -2.02 2.58 15.88
CA ALA A 114 -2.76 1.33 16.11
C ALA A 114 -1.87 0.21 16.67
N ASP A 115 -1.02 -0.39 15.83
CA ASP A 115 -0.14 -1.50 16.21
C ASP A 115 1.27 -1.42 15.61
N ASP A 116 1.56 -0.37 14.83
CA ASP A 116 2.81 -0.16 14.06
C ASP A 116 3.24 -1.39 13.23
N LYS A 117 2.30 -2.28 12.86
CA LYS A 117 2.60 -3.45 12.04
C LYS A 117 2.50 -3.10 10.56
N GLU A 118 3.54 -3.48 9.82
CA GLU A 118 3.53 -3.39 8.36
C GLU A 118 2.63 -4.49 7.76
N ARG A 119 1.71 -4.08 6.90
CA ARG A 119 0.69 -4.93 6.28
C ARG A 119 0.69 -4.74 4.78
N GLU A 120 0.52 -5.84 4.03
CA GLU A 120 0.47 -5.81 2.57
C GLU A 120 -0.93 -5.45 2.06
N TYR A 121 -0.98 -4.44 1.19
CA TYR A 121 -2.15 -4.01 0.46
C TYR A 121 -1.91 -4.05 -1.04
N ILE A 122 -2.96 -4.34 -1.78
CA ILE A 122 -3.00 -4.25 -3.25
C ILE A 122 -3.49 -2.85 -3.61
N VAL A 123 -2.81 -2.19 -4.54
CA VAL A 123 -3.26 -0.90 -5.10
C VAL A 123 -4.27 -1.17 -6.20
N VAL A 124 -5.53 -0.79 -5.97
CA VAL A 124 -6.64 -0.93 -6.92
C VAL A 124 -6.65 0.23 -7.92
N SER A 125 -6.41 1.46 -7.46
CA SER A 125 -6.34 2.64 -8.32
C SER A 125 -5.54 3.77 -7.69
N MET A 126 -5.01 4.66 -8.52
CA MET A 126 -4.28 5.88 -8.11
C MET A 126 -4.90 7.08 -8.81
N THR A 127 -5.38 8.05 -8.04
CA THR A 127 -5.98 9.29 -8.59
C THR A 127 -5.20 10.51 -8.10
N PRO A 128 -4.66 11.35 -8.98
CA PRO A 128 -4.04 12.62 -8.58
C PRO A 128 -5.02 13.52 -7.84
N ARG A 129 -4.52 14.27 -6.86
CA ARG A 129 -5.30 15.23 -6.09
C ARG A 129 -5.46 16.54 -6.86
N THR A 130 -6.70 16.88 -7.20
CA THR A 130 -7.04 18.14 -7.88
C THR A 130 -7.07 19.32 -6.91
N ASP A 131 -7.42 19.08 -5.64
CA ASP A 131 -7.49 20.10 -4.59
C ASP A 131 -6.13 20.76 -4.31
N VAL A 132 -5.03 20.03 -4.52
CA VAL A 132 -3.66 20.57 -4.40
C VAL A 132 -3.29 21.43 -5.61
N ALA A 133 -3.76 21.07 -6.81
CA ALA A 133 -3.50 21.84 -8.01
C ALA A 133 -4.26 23.18 -7.98
N GLU A 134 -5.50 23.17 -7.53
CA GLU A 134 -6.35 24.36 -7.36
C GLU A 134 -5.80 25.30 -6.28
N ASN A 135 -5.36 24.79 -5.13
CA ASN A 135 -4.74 25.65 -4.10
C ASN A 135 -3.47 26.35 -4.59
N ARG A 136 -2.67 25.71 -5.46
CA ARG A 136 -1.47 26.33 -6.05
C ARG A 136 -1.83 27.44 -7.03
N SER A 137 -2.87 27.28 -7.86
CA SER A 137 -3.29 28.34 -8.78
C SER A 137 -3.86 29.54 -8.04
N VAL A 138 -4.68 29.32 -7.00
CA VAL A 138 -5.22 30.40 -6.15
C VAL A 138 -4.10 31.18 -5.45
N GLN A 139 -3.11 30.51 -4.86
CA GLN A 139 -1.95 31.18 -4.24
C GLN A 139 -1.10 31.96 -5.26
N SER A 140 -0.94 31.44 -6.47
CA SER A 140 -0.19 32.14 -7.53
C SER A 140 -0.88 33.44 -7.99
N HIS A 141 -2.22 33.49 -7.93
CA HIS A 141 -2.98 34.69 -8.30
C HIS A 141 -3.06 35.73 -7.17
N GLN A 142 -2.97 35.31 -5.91
CA GLN A 142 -3.01 36.22 -4.76
C GLN A 142 -1.69 36.96 -4.50
N ASN A 143 -0.56 36.42 -5.00
CA ASN A 143 0.77 37.00 -4.84
C ASN A 143 1.20 37.91 -6.02
N ARG A 144 0.25 38.36 -6.84
CA ARG A 144 0.48 39.25 -7.98
C ARG A 144 -0.32 40.53 -7.83
#